data_AF-A0A0A2FCR5-F1
#
_entry.id   AF-A0A0A2FCR5-F1
#
_cell.length_a   1.000
_cell.length_b   1.000
_cell.length_c   1.000
_cell.angle_alpha   90.00
_cell.angle_beta   90.00
_cell.angle_gamma   90.00
#
_symmetry.space_group_name_H-M   'P 1'
#
loop_
_entity.id
_entity.type
_entity.pdbx_description
1 polymer ?
#
loop_
_entity_poly.entity_id
_entity_poly.type
_entity_poly.pdbx_seq_one_letter_code
_entity_poly.pdbx_strand_id
1 'polypeptide(L)'
;MKNYVIHKSETRGRVNFGWLQSFHTFSFGNYYDPERIHFGALRVINDDTVAAGRGFDKHPHDNMEIISIPLEGDLEHKDTLGNIAVIKQGDIQVMSAGTGIQHSEYNKNKDRLTKFLQIWIFPNKQNVAPRYDQRTLRTDDMLNQFRQILSPNENDEGVWIHQDAWFHLGKFDEGITTEYKIKSKGNGIYAFIINGKATIAGQELRSRDGFGIWDVDSLSVTSDTPGTEILLMEVPMKF
;
A
#
# COMPACT_ATOMS: atom_id res chain seq x y z
N MET A 1 22.59 -13.19 9.62
CA MET A 1 21.75 -13.33 8.41
C MET A 1 21.31 -11.93 7.99
N LYS A 2 21.12 -11.67 6.70
CA LYS A 2 20.51 -10.42 6.26
C LYS A 2 19.03 -10.51 6.61
N ASN A 3 18.59 -9.77 7.62
CA ASN A 3 17.18 -9.70 7.99
C ASN A 3 16.46 -8.65 7.13
N TYR A 4 16.78 -8.61 5.82
CA TYR A 4 16.23 -7.64 4.89
C TYR A 4 16.18 -8.16 3.45
N VAL A 5 15.33 -7.54 2.63
CA VAL A 5 15.19 -7.75 1.18
C VAL A 5 15.09 -6.40 0.47
N ILE A 6 15.58 -6.32 -0.77
CA ILE A 6 15.46 -5.12 -1.63
C ILE A 6 14.79 -5.52 -2.93
N HIS A 7 13.70 -4.84 -3.29
CA HIS A 7 12.99 -5.03 -4.55
C HIS A 7 13.11 -3.77 -5.39
N LYS A 8 14.06 -3.77 -6.33
CA LYS A 8 14.31 -2.65 -7.23
C LYS A 8 13.16 -2.47 -8.23
N SER A 9 12.76 -1.23 -8.49
CA SER A 9 11.56 -0.90 -9.27
C SER A 9 11.53 -1.53 -10.66
N GLU A 10 12.67 -1.65 -11.31
CA GLU A 10 12.85 -2.23 -12.65
C GLU A 10 12.61 -3.75 -12.69
N THR A 11 12.74 -4.43 -11.55
CA THR A 11 12.62 -5.89 -11.40
C THR A 11 11.20 -6.36 -11.08
N ARG A 12 10.25 -5.43 -10.92
CA ARG A 12 8.84 -5.75 -10.67
C ARG A 12 8.24 -6.48 -11.87
N GLY A 13 7.30 -7.38 -11.60
CA GLY A 13 6.47 -7.97 -12.65
C GLY A 13 5.72 -6.89 -13.40
N ARG A 14 5.54 -7.04 -14.71
CA ARG A 14 4.89 -6.02 -15.55
C ARG A 14 3.72 -6.63 -16.32
N VAL A 15 2.59 -5.97 -16.25
CA VAL A 15 1.40 -6.29 -17.04
C VAL A 15 0.95 -5.05 -17.79
N ASN A 16 0.64 -5.20 -19.07
CA ASN A 16 0.14 -4.13 -19.92
C ASN A 16 -1.00 -4.65 -20.79
N PHE A 17 -2.23 -4.20 -20.51
CA PHE A 17 -3.43 -4.51 -21.29
C PHE A 17 -3.89 -3.34 -22.17
N GLY A 18 -3.01 -2.37 -22.42
CA GLY A 18 -3.31 -1.12 -23.11
C GLY A 18 -4.04 -0.12 -22.22
N TRP A 19 -5.17 -0.51 -21.61
CA TRP A 19 -5.92 0.33 -20.68
C TRP A 19 -5.37 0.30 -19.24
N LEU A 20 -4.67 -0.78 -18.87
CA LEU A 20 -4.01 -0.98 -17.59
C LEU A 20 -2.51 -1.16 -17.83
N GLN A 21 -1.70 -0.41 -17.10
CA GLN A 21 -0.29 -0.72 -16.87
C GLN A 21 -0.12 -1.00 -15.38
N SER A 22 0.38 -2.18 -15.02
CA SER A 22 0.55 -2.59 -13.64
C SER A 22 1.97 -3.10 -13.38
N PHE A 23 2.55 -2.67 -12.27
CA PHE A 23 3.83 -3.16 -11.77
C PHE A 23 3.65 -3.91 -10.45
N HIS A 24 3.91 -5.22 -10.46
CA HIS A 24 3.67 -6.11 -9.33
C HIS A 24 4.96 -6.28 -8.51
N THR A 25 4.93 -5.89 -7.24
CA THR A 25 6.07 -6.11 -6.33
C THR A 25 6.18 -7.59 -5.93
N PHE A 26 5.04 -8.24 -5.72
CA PHE A 26 4.92 -9.66 -5.37
C PHE A 26 4.20 -10.43 -6.48
N SER A 27 4.33 -11.76 -6.47
CA SER A 27 3.68 -12.67 -7.42
C SER A 27 2.18 -12.47 -7.46
N PHE A 28 1.63 -12.10 -8.62
CA PHE A 28 0.23 -11.73 -8.77
C PHE A 28 -0.25 -11.97 -10.20
N GLY A 29 -1.46 -12.52 -10.33
CA GLY A 29 -2.02 -12.93 -11.62
C GLY A 29 -1.09 -13.91 -12.34
N ASN A 30 -0.70 -13.57 -13.58
CA ASN A 30 0.20 -14.39 -14.40
C ASN A 30 1.70 -14.14 -14.12
N TYR A 31 2.04 -13.15 -13.28
CA TYR A 31 3.42 -12.94 -12.85
C TYR A 31 3.74 -13.80 -11.63
N TYR A 32 4.79 -14.60 -11.74
CA TYR A 32 5.26 -15.49 -10.68
C TYR A 32 6.77 -15.36 -10.50
N ASP A 33 7.16 -15.12 -9.25
CA ASP A 33 8.52 -15.09 -8.75
C ASP A 33 8.51 -15.77 -7.36
N PRO A 34 9.14 -16.96 -7.23
CA PRO A 34 9.11 -17.73 -5.98
C PRO A 34 9.82 -17.01 -4.82
N GLU A 35 10.69 -16.04 -5.08
CA GLU A 35 11.36 -15.24 -4.05
C GLU A 35 10.51 -14.03 -3.61
N ARG A 36 9.40 -13.75 -4.31
CA ARG A 36 8.52 -12.61 -4.06
C ARG A 36 7.06 -13.04 -3.94
N ILE A 37 6.75 -14.04 -3.13
CA ILE A 37 5.34 -14.43 -2.92
C ILE A 37 4.61 -13.42 -2.02
N HIS A 38 5.24 -13.01 -0.92
CA HIS A 38 4.73 -12.05 0.06
C HIS A 38 5.88 -11.58 0.98
N PHE A 39 5.65 -10.55 1.80
CA PHE A 39 6.53 -10.14 2.89
C PHE A 39 5.74 -10.15 4.20
N GLY A 40 5.95 -11.13 5.07
CA GLY A 40 5.04 -11.33 6.21
C GLY A 40 3.58 -11.40 5.71
N ALA A 41 2.65 -10.72 6.39
CA ALA A 41 1.25 -10.66 5.98
C ALA A 41 0.98 -9.81 4.70
N LEU A 42 1.98 -9.09 4.18
CA LEU A 42 1.84 -8.25 2.98
C LEU A 42 1.90 -9.09 1.71
N ARG A 43 0.75 -9.29 1.08
CA ARG A 43 0.58 -10.23 -0.04
C ARG A 43 0.72 -9.57 -1.41
N VAL A 44 0.22 -8.34 -1.58
CA VAL A 44 0.24 -7.62 -2.87
C VAL A 44 0.64 -6.18 -2.64
N ILE A 45 1.49 -5.65 -3.53
CA ILE A 45 1.65 -4.23 -3.78
C ILE A 45 1.74 -4.07 -5.30
N ASN A 46 0.63 -3.64 -5.89
CA ASN A 46 0.57 -3.27 -7.31
C ASN A 46 0.58 -1.75 -7.43
N ASP A 47 1.32 -1.27 -8.42
CA ASP A 47 1.41 0.14 -8.82
C ASP A 47 0.72 0.25 -10.17
N ASP A 48 -0.54 0.65 -10.13
CA ASP A 48 -1.49 0.57 -11.23
C ASP A 48 -1.69 1.94 -11.88
N THR A 49 -1.69 1.97 -13.21
CA THR A 49 -2.09 3.12 -14.03
C THR A 49 -3.23 2.72 -14.94
N VAL A 50 -4.39 3.36 -14.77
CA VAL A 50 -5.65 3.03 -15.46
C VAL A 50 -6.07 4.19 -16.36
N ALA A 51 -6.30 3.89 -17.64
CA ALA A 51 -6.77 4.85 -18.64
C ALA A 51 -8.15 5.43 -18.29
N ALA A 52 -8.46 6.61 -18.82
CA ALA A 52 -9.73 7.30 -18.59
C ALA A 52 -10.96 6.43 -18.88
N GLY A 53 -11.92 6.41 -17.95
CA GLY A 53 -13.17 5.64 -18.05
C GLY A 53 -13.01 4.10 -18.12
N ARG A 54 -11.80 3.58 -17.90
CA ARG A 54 -11.51 2.13 -17.85
C ARG A 54 -11.33 1.68 -16.41
N GLY A 55 -11.31 0.38 -16.18
CA GLY A 55 -11.31 -0.18 -14.84
C GLY A 55 -11.41 -1.68 -14.82
N PHE A 56 -11.44 -2.20 -13.60
CA PHE A 56 -11.62 -3.59 -13.29
C PHE A 56 -13.11 -3.88 -13.19
N ASP A 57 -13.59 -4.75 -14.08
CA ASP A 57 -14.97 -5.25 -14.02
C ASP A 57 -15.23 -5.98 -12.69
N LYS A 58 -16.51 -6.18 -12.38
CA LYS A 58 -16.94 -6.79 -11.12
C LYS A 58 -16.30 -8.18 -10.92
N HIS A 59 -15.56 -8.35 -9.82
CA HIS A 59 -14.85 -9.59 -9.47
C HIS A 59 -14.92 -9.88 -7.96
N PRO A 60 -14.84 -11.16 -7.54
CA PRO A 60 -14.92 -11.55 -6.14
C PRO A 60 -13.59 -11.46 -5.40
N HIS A 61 -13.67 -11.23 -4.10
CA HIS A 61 -12.62 -11.45 -3.11
C HIS A 61 -13.20 -12.13 -1.86
N ASP A 62 -12.37 -12.90 -1.16
CA ASP A 62 -12.65 -13.44 0.17
C ASP A 62 -11.43 -13.29 1.07
N ASN A 63 -11.65 -13.22 2.39
CA ASN A 63 -10.61 -13.28 3.42
C ASN A 63 -9.32 -12.49 3.12
N MET A 64 -9.48 -11.24 2.65
CA MET A 64 -8.38 -10.33 2.31
C MET A 64 -8.74 -8.91 2.75
N GLU A 65 -7.76 -8.19 3.30
CA GLU A 65 -7.85 -6.74 3.51
C GLU A 65 -7.26 -6.06 2.29
N ILE A 66 -8.07 -5.29 1.57
CA ILE A 66 -7.72 -4.67 0.29
C ILE A 66 -7.69 -3.15 0.47
N ILE A 67 -6.53 -2.54 0.24
CA ILE A 67 -6.27 -1.13 0.48
C ILE A 67 -5.93 -0.44 -0.84
N SER A 68 -6.61 0.68 -1.10
CA SER A 68 -6.37 1.54 -2.27
C SER A 68 -5.84 2.91 -1.81
N ILE A 69 -4.72 3.34 -2.39
CA ILE A 69 -4.12 4.67 -2.16
C ILE A 69 -3.91 5.37 -3.51
N PRO A 70 -4.79 6.30 -3.91
CA PRO A 70 -4.61 7.06 -5.14
C PRO A 70 -3.42 8.01 -5.07
N LEU A 71 -2.58 7.96 -6.11
CA LEU A 71 -1.40 8.81 -6.29
C LEU A 71 -1.66 9.93 -7.29
N GLU A 72 -2.55 9.71 -8.26
CA GLU A 72 -2.96 10.67 -9.28
C GLU A 72 -4.37 10.31 -9.75
N GLY A 73 -5.24 11.31 -9.94
CA GLY A 73 -6.62 11.08 -10.38
C GLY A 73 -7.51 10.47 -9.30
N ASP A 74 -8.63 9.91 -9.75
CA ASP A 74 -9.75 9.49 -8.90
C ASP A 74 -10.20 8.07 -9.30
N LEU A 75 -10.48 7.23 -8.31
CA LEU A 75 -10.93 5.85 -8.48
C LEU A 75 -12.38 5.72 -7.97
N GLU A 76 -13.30 5.28 -8.82
CA GLU A 76 -14.68 4.95 -8.43
C GLU A 76 -14.75 3.48 -8.01
N HIS A 77 -15.17 3.25 -6.77
CA HIS A 77 -15.43 1.93 -6.20
C HIS A 77 -16.93 1.64 -6.18
N LYS A 78 -17.31 0.40 -6.48
CA LYS A 78 -18.67 -0.14 -6.26
C LYS A 78 -18.60 -1.56 -5.76
N ASP A 79 -19.42 -1.92 -4.78
CA ASP A 79 -19.47 -3.29 -4.26
C ASP A 79 -20.90 -3.84 -4.07
N THR A 80 -20.97 -5.13 -3.73
CA THR A 80 -22.23 -5.85 -3.48
C THR A 80 -22.93 -5.49 -2.18
N LEU A 81 -22.31 -4.72 -1.29
CA LEU A 81 -22.98 -4.15 -0.11
C LEU A 81 -23.77 -2.89 -0.48
N GLY A 82 -23.61 -2.39 -1.70
CA GLY A 82 -24.25 -1.17 -2.19
C GLY A 82 -23.41 0.08 -1.99
N ASN A 83 -22.15 -0.03 -1.54
CA ASN A 83 -21.28 1.13 -1.45
C ASN A 83 -20.93 1.61 -2.86
N ILE A 84 -20.99 2.92 -3.07
CA ILE A 84 -20.52 3.61 -4.26
C ILE A 84 -19.71 4.81 -3.77
N ALA A 85 -18.43 4.85 -4.08
CA ALA A 85 -17.53 5.87 -3.57
C ALA A 85 -16.53 6.33 -4.64
N VAL A 86 -16.04 7.55 -4.49
CA VAL A 86 -14.92 8.07 -5.29
C VAL A 86 -13.77 8.31 -4.32
N ILE A 87 -12.69 7.57 -4.53
CA ILE A 87 -11.45 7.60 -3.75
C ILE A 87 -10.50 8.53 -4.50
N LYS A 88 -10.18 9.67 -3.90
CA LYS A 88 -9.38 10.72 -4.53
C LYS A 88 -7.93 10.66 -4.07
N GLN A 89 -7.05 11.37 -4.77
CA GLN A 89 -5.71 11.63 -4.25
C GLN A 89 -5.81 12.31 -2.86
N GLY A 90 -5.07 11.77 -1.90
CA GLY A 90 -5.15 12.17 -0.50
C GLY A 90 -6.15 11.36 0.32
N ASP A 91 -6.86 10.40 -0.26
CA ASP A 91 -7.64 9.42 0.50
C ASP A 91 -6.85 8.13 0.72
N ILE A 92 -7.24 7.40 1.77
CA ILE A 92 -7.01 5.96 1.89
C ILE A 92 -8.37 5.26 1.96
N GLN A 93 -8.49 4.15 1.25
CA GLN A 93 -9.67 3.29 1.30
C GLN A 93 -9.26 1.88 1.69
N VAL A 94 -10.13 1.21 2.45
CA VAL A 94 -10.02 -0.21 2.74
C VAL A 94 -11.34 -0.95 2.53
N MET A 95 -11.24 -2.16 2.03
CA MET A 95 -12.31 -3.15 1.97
C MET A 95 -11.82 -4.43 2.64
N SER A 96 -12.51 -4.85 3.71
CA SER A 96 -12.31 -6.20 4.28
C SER A 96 -13.26 -7.14 3.57
N ALA A 97 -12.72 -8.11 2.83
CA ALA A 97 -13.54 -9.01 2.02
C ALA A 97 -14.33 -10.03 2.88
N GLY A 98 -13.77 -10.46 4.02
CA GLY A 98 -14.46 -11.31 4.99
C GLY A 98 -15.04 -12.59 4.37
N THR A 99 -16.32 -12.87 4.66
CA THR A 99 -17.09 -14.00 4.08
C THR A 99 -17.27 -13.95 2.56
N GLY A 100 -16.88 -12.86 1.91
CA GLY A 100 -16.95 -12.69 0.46
C GLY A 100 -17.61 -11.37 0.07
N ILE A 101 -17.00 -10.67 -0.88
CA ILE A 101 -17.54 -9.46 -1.50
C ILE A 101 -17.18 -9.44 -2.98
N GLN A 102 -18.06 -8.88 -3.82
CA GLN A 102 -17.69 -8.58 -5.20
C GLN A 102 -17.65 -7.08 -5.39
N HIS A 103 -16.64 -6.59 -6.09
CA HIS A 103 -16.46 -5.18 -6.33
C HIS A 103 -15.91 -4.88 -7.72
N SER A 104 -16.02 -3.62 -8.12
CA SER A 104 -15.47 -3.09 -9.37
C SER A 104 -14.85 -1.73 -9.11
N GLU A 105 -13.75 -1.44 -9.79
CA GLU A 105 -12.98 -0.20 -9.61
C GLU A 105 -12.70 0.42 -10.98
N TYR A 106 -13.16 1.64 -11.21
CA TYR A 106 -12.95 2.34 -12.49
C TYR A 106 -12.29 3.69 -12.27
N ASN A 107 -11.45 4.10 -13.21
CA ASN A 107 -11.02 5.49 -13.30
C ASN A 107 -12.24 6.37 -13.54
N LYS A 108 -12.56 7.22 -12.56
CA LYS A 108 -13.71 8.13 -12.59
C LYS A 108 -13.55 9.26 -13.63
N ASN A 109 -12.30 9.58 -13.96
CA ASN A 109 -11.93 10.67 -14.86
C ASN A 109 -12.17 10.27 -16.32
N LYS A 110 -12.60 11.23 -17.13
CA LYS A 110 -12.91 11.04 -18.56
C LYS A 110 -11.80 11.51 -19.49
N ASP A 111 -10.85 12.27 -18.96
CA ASP A 111 -9.86 13.07 -19.69
C ASP A 111 -8.42 12.80 -19.23
N ARG A 112 -8.24 12.10 -18.11
CA ARG A 112 -6.91 11.76 -17.55
C ARG A 112 -6.87 10.35 -16.97
N LEU A 113 -5.65 9.85 -16.82
CA LEU A 113 -5.36 8.58 -16.16
C LEU A 113 -5.56 8.67 -14.63
N THR A 114 -5.69 7.52 -13.98
CA THR A 114 -5.63 7.37 -12.52
C THR A 114 -4.44 6.48 -12.20
N LYS A 115 -3.61 6.87 -11.24
CA LYS A 115 -2.52 6.05 -10.68
C LYS A 115 -2.79 5.77 -9.22
N PHE A 116 -2.59 4.54 -8.77
CA PHE A 116 -2.83 4.18 -7.38
C PHE A 116 -2.00 2.97 -6.96
N LEU A 117 -1.79 2.83 -5.65
CA LEU A 117 -1.28 1.60 -5.07
C LEU A 117 -2.46 0.72 -4.66
N GLN A 118 -2.42 -0.54 -5.08
CA GLN A 118 -3.34 -1.59 -4.66
C GLN A 118 -2.58 -2.56 -3.77
N ILE A 119 -2.93 -2.58 -2.48
CA ILE A 119 -2.18 -3.28 -1.43
C ILE A 119 -3.08 -4.30 -0.75
N TRP A 120 -2.63 -5.55 -0.65
CA TRP A 120 -3.40 -6.60 0.01
C TRP A 120 -2.66 -7.16 1.22
N ILE A 121 -3.38 -7.26 2.33
CA ILE A 121 -2.90 -7.83 3.59
C ILE A 121 -3.73 -9.06 3.94
N PHE A 122 -3.07 -10.17 4.26
CA PHE A 122 -3.74 -11.32 4.85
C PHE A 122 -4.30 -10.95 6.23
N PRO A 123 -5.60 -11.15 6.49
CA PRO A 123 -6.17 -10.88 7.79
C PRO A 123 -5.79 -11.96 8.81
N ASN A 124 -5.68 -11.59 10.09
CA ASN A 124 -5.57 -12.52 11.22
C ASN A 124 -6.93 -13.06 11.68
N LYS A 125 -8.04 -12.56 11.11
CA LYS A 125 -9.40 -13.05 11.35
C LYS A 125 -10.09 -13.33 10.02
N GLN A 126 -10.43 -14.59 9.78
CA GLN A 126 -11.19 -15.01 8.62
C GLN A 126 -12.69 -14.99 8.88
N ASN A 127 -13.49 -14.94 7.82
CA ASN A 127 -14.95 -15.01 7.81
C ASN A 127 -15.63 -13.92 8.65
N VAL A 128 -14.97 -12.77 8.79
CA VAL A 128 -15.58 -11.55 9.33
C VAL A 128 -16.67 -11.03 8.38
N ALA A 129 -17.56 -10.18 8.88
CA ALA A 129 -18.52 -9.49 8.02
C ALA A 129 -17.77 -8.60 7.02
N PRO A 130 -18.10 -8.63 5.71
CA PRO A 130 -17.49 -7.74 4.74
C PRO A 130 -17.78 -6.28 5.11
N ARG A 131 -16.80 -5.40 4.92
CA ARG A 131 -16.95 -3.97 5.21
C ARG A 131 -16.12 -3.10 4.29
N TYR A 132 -16.50 -1.82 4.25
CA TYR A 132 -15.84 -0.76 3.52
C TYR A 132 -15.57 0.41 4.46
N ASP A 133 -14.40 1.04 4.34
CA ASP A 133 -14.11 2.32 4.98
C ASP A 133 -13.21 3.18 4.10
N GLN A 134 -13.34 4.51 4.22
CA GLN A 134 -12.55 5.49 3.50
C GLN A 134 -12.32 6.72 4.39
N ARG A 135 -11.10 7.26 4.35
CA ARG A 135 -10.73 8.47 5.08
C ARG A 135 -9.88 9.37 4.19
N THR A 136 -10.17 10.67 4.25
CA THR A 136 -9.28 11.69 3.70
C THR A 136 -8.14 11.94 4.67
N LEU A 137 -6.93 11.81 4.17
CA LEU A 137 -5.70 12.02 4.90
C LEU A 137 -5.45 13.51 5.10
N ARG A 138 -5.07 13.89 6.32
CA ARG A 138 -4.65 15.26 6.62
C ARG A 138 -3.20 15.46 6.19
N THR A 139 -3.01 15.87 4.94
CA THR A 139 -1.67 16.02 4.34
C THR A 139 -0.88 17.19 4.89
N ASP A 140 -1.54 18.20 5.45
CA ASP A 140 -0.92 19.46 5.88
C ASP A 140 0.10 19.27 7.01
N ASP A 141 -0.08 18.22 7.81
CA ASP A 141 0.81 17.85 8.91
C ASP A 141 1.73 16.65 8.57
N MET A 142 1.86 16.27 7.29
CA MET A 142 2.72 15.13 6.87
C MET A 142 4.15 15.54 6.50
N LEU A 143 4.45 16.85 6.46
CA LEU A 143 5.77 17.32 6.10
C LEU A 143 6.80 16.93 7.16
N ASN A 144 7.87 16.27 6.73
CA ASN A 144 9.03 15.87 7.52
C ASN A 144 8.73 14.90 8.68
N GLN A 145 7.58 14.21 8.63
CA GLN A 145 7.21 13.19 9.61
C GLN A 145 6.33 12.10 9.00
N PHE A 146 6.36 10.91 9.59
CA PHE A 146 5.46 9.83 9.26
C PHE A 146 4.13 9.98 10.00
N ARG A 147 3.01 9.91 9.27
CA ARG A 147 1.66 9.90 9.83
C ARG A 147 1.00 8.55 9.62
N GLN A 148 0.36 8.04 10.65
CA GLN A 148 -0.39 6.79 10.57
C GLN A 148 -1.63 6.99 9.69
N ILE A 149 -1.85 6.05 8.77
CA ILE A 149 -3.00 6.06 7.86
C ILE A 149 -3.81 4.77 7.93
N LEU A 150 -3.26 3.73 8.55
CA LEU A 150 -3.90 2.45 8.76
C LEU A 150 -3.38 1.77 10.03
N SER A 151 -4.25 1.09 10.78
CA SER A 151 -3.89 0.35 12.01
C SER A 151 -4.81 -0.86 12.28
N PRO A 152 -4.54 -1.71 13.28
CA PRO A 152 -5.49 -2.74 13.72
C PRO A 152 -6.67 -2.21 14.56
N ASN A 153 -6.64 -0.93 14.97
CA ASN A 153 -7.59 -0.36 15.93
C ASN A 153 -8.57 0.60 15.25
N GLU A 154 -9.87 0.36 15.45
CA GLU A 154 -10.96 1.16 14.87
C GLU A 154 -10.97 2.62 15.32
N ASN A 155 -10.35 2.91 16.48
CA ASN A 155 -10.35 4.24 17.11
C ASN A 155 -9.08 5.05 16.85
N ASP A 156 -8.11 4.52 16.11
CA ASP A 156 -6.86 5.20 15.81
C ASP A 156 -6.98 6.12 14.57
N GLU A 157 -5.92 6.88 14.25
CA GLU A 157 -5.85 7.66 13.00
C GLU A 157 -5.85 6.74 11.77
N GLY A 158 -6.60 7.16 10.74
CA GLY A 158 -6.68 6.47 9.46
C GLY A 158 -7.86 5.51 9.35
N VAL A 159 -7.72 4.52 8.48
CA VAL A 159 -8.63 3.36 8.41
C VAL A 159 -8.10 2.24 9.32
N TRP A 160 -8.91 1.23 9.57
CA TRP A 160 -8.47 0.06 10.35
C TRP A 160 -8.58 -1.23 9.55
N ILE A 161 -7.89 -2.30 9.95
CA ILE A 161 -7.94 -3.65 9.33
C ILE A 161 -7.90 -4.79 10.33
N HIS A 162 -8.30 -5.99 9.88
CA HIS A 162 -8.21 -7.23 10.67
C HIS A 162 -6.80 -7.86 10.59
N GLN A 163 -5.75 -7.11 10.91
CA GLN A 163 -4.38 -7.62 11.02
C GLN A 163 -3.56 -6.69 11.92
N ASP A 164 -2.60 -7.22 12.68
CA ASP A 164 -1.67 -6.47 13.53
C ASP A 164 -0.62 -5.71 12.70
N ALA A 165 -1.11 -4.81 11.84
CA ALA A 165 -0.35 -4.09 10.83
C ALA A 165 -0.65 -2.59 10.87
N TRP A 166 0.37 -1.79 10.58
CA TRP A 166 0.30 -0.33 10.62
C TRP A 166 0.92 0.26 9.36
N PHE A 167 0.20 1.15 8.68
CA PHE A 167 0.77 1.91 7.57
C PHE A 167 1.01 3.35 7.99
N HIS A 168 2.15 3.88 7.58
CA HIS A 168 2.50 5.27 7.76
C HIS A 168 2.97 5.89 6.44
N LEU A 169 2.47 7.09 6.16
CA LEU A 169 2.85 7.86 4.99
C LEU A 169 3.57 9.12 5.44
N GLY A 170 4.65 9.48 4.75
CA GLY A 170 5.38 10.71 5.02
C GLY A 170 5.86 11.36 3.73
N LYS A 171 5.97 12.70 3.77
CA LYS A 171 6.54 13.52 2.70
C LYS A 171 7.66 14.36 3.28
N PHE A 172 8.83 14.31 2.66
CA PHE A 172 10.06 14.82 3.26
C PHE A 172 10.78 15.81 2.33
N ASP A 173 11.30 16.87 2.92
CA ASP A 173 12.37 17.68 2.35
C ASP A 173 13.68 16.89 2.29
N GLU A 174 14.68 17.40 1.59
CA GLU A 174 15.99 16.76 1.48
C GLU A 174 16.76 16.80 2.81
N GLY A 175 17.47 15.73 3.15
CA GLY A 175 18.35 15.63 4.31
C GLY A 175 17.63 15.37 5.64
N ILE A 176 16.31 15.20 5.62
CA ILE A 176 15.52 14.92 6.83
C ILE A 176 15.71 13.47 7.22
N THR A 177 16.08 13.26 8.48
CA THR A 177 16.21 11.94 9.08
C THR A 177 15.14 11.75 10.14
N THR A 178 14.41 10.64 10.07
CA THR A 178 13.40 10.26 11.06
C THR A 178 13.62 8.82 11.51
N GLU A 179 13.20 8.54 12.74
CA GLU A 179 13.20 7.19 13.30
C GLU A 179 11.76 6.68 13.41
N TYR A 180 11.49 5.54 12.79
CA TYR A 180 10.25 4.81 12.96
C TYR A 180 10.46 3.69 13.98
N LYS A 181 9.64 3.66 15.04
CA LYS A 181 9.67 2.60 16.05
C LYS A 181 8.62 1.54 15.72
N ILE A 182 9.03 0.28 15.72
CA ILE A 182 8.15 -0.86 15.48
C ILE A 182 7.02 -0.83 16.53
N LYS A 183 5.78 -1.03 16.08
CA LYS A 183 4.57 -1.03 16.92
C LYS A 183 4.37 -2.37 17.61
N SER A 184 4.69 -3.48 16.95
CA SER A 184 4.52 -4.83 17.52
C SER A 184 5.75 -5.72 17.31
N LYS A 185 6.15 -6.43 18.38
CA LYS A 185 7.30 -7.34 18.34
C LYS A 185 7.03 -8.50 17.39
N GLY A 186 8.02 -8.80 16.52
CA GLY A 186 7.91 -9.84 15.50
C GLY A 186 7.33 -9.35 14.18
N ASN A 187 6.96 -8.08 14.08
CA ASN A 187 6.67 -7.44 12.81
C ASN A 187 7.95 -7.11 12.04
N GLY A 188 7.81 -7.08 10.72
CA GLY A 188 8.76 -6.47 9.80
C GLY A 188 8.16 -5.20 9.19
N ILE A 189 9.02 -4.36 8.63
CA ILE A 189 8.63 -3.14 7.92
C ILE A 189 8.98 -3.30 6.45
N TYR A 190 8.01 -3.04 5.58
CA TYR A 190 8.22 -2.88 4.16
C TYR A 190 8.08 -1.40 3.79
N ALA A 191 9.20 -0.75 3.48
CA ALA A 191 9.22 0.61 2.95
C ALA A 191 9.06 0.59 1.43
N PHE A 192 8.17 1.43 0.90
CA PHE A 192 7.99 1.65 -0.52
C PHE A 192 8.19 3.13 -0.84
N ILE A 193 9.18 3.44 -1.69
CA ILE A 193 9.44 4.82 -2.11
C ILE A 193 8.40 5.19 -3.17
N ILE A 194 7.43 6.02 -2.81
CA ILE A 194 6.42 6.50 -3.75
C ILE A 194 7.09 7.43 -4.77
N ASN A 195 7.89 8.37 -4.29
CA ASN A 195 8.60 9.33 -5.12
C ASN A 195 9.91 9.76 -4.44
N GLY A 196 10.91 10.13 -5.23
CA GLY A 196 12.20 10.64 -4.73
C GLY A 196 13.22 9.54 -4.44
N LYS A 197 14.11 9.80 -3.49
CA LYS A 197 15.18 8.89 -3.06
C LYS A 197 15.32 8.97 -1.54
N ALA A 198 15.63 7.83 -0.94
CA ALA A 198 15.87 7.74 0.48
C ALA A 198 16.91 6.68 0.80
N THR A 199 17.63 6.88 1.89
CA THR A 199 18.53 5.91 2.48
C THR A 199 17.86 5.35 3.73
N ILE A 200 17.58 4.04 3.70
CA ILE A 200 16.89 3.34 4.79
C ILE A 200 17.77 2.20 5.27
N ALA A 201 18.12 2.19 6.57
CA ALA A 201 19.07 1.23 7.15
C ALA A 201 20.37 1.07 6.33
N GLY A 202 20.89 2.19 5.81
CA GLY A 202 22.10 2.23 4.96
C GLY A 202 21.92 1.72 3.53
N GLN A 203 20.69 1.44 3.09
CA GLN A 203 20.39 1.05 1.70
C GLN A 203 19.81 2.23 0.93
N GLU A 204 20.41 2.57 -0.20
CA GLU A 204 19.90 3.59 -1.11
C GLU A 204 18.72 3.04 -1.94
N LEU A 205 17.61 3.76 -1.90
CA LEU A 205 16.36 3.44 -2.58
C LEU A 205 15.93 4.61 -3.44
N ARG A 206 15.41 4.32 -4.63
CA ARG A 206 14.83 5.33 -5.55
C ARG A 206 13.33 5.11 -5.72
N SER A 207 12.66 6.03 -6.41
CA SER A 207 11.24 5.92 -6.76
C SER A 207 10.86 4.51 -7.20
N ARG A 208 9.83 3.99 -6.53
CA ARG A 208 9.21 2.67 -6.68
C ARG A 208 10.07 1.48 -6.25
N ASP A 209 11.23 1.70 -5.63
CA ASP A 209 11.93 0.63 -4.93
C ASP A 209 11.17 0.24 -3.66
N GLY A 210 11.23 -1.04 -3.31
CA GLY A 210 10.77 -1.59 -2.04
C GLY A 210 11.93 -2.11 -1.20
N PHE A 211 11.80 -1.99 0.13
CA PHE A 211 12.78 -2.48 1.10
C PHE A 211 12.05 -3.12 2.28
N GLY A 212 12.22 -4.43 2.46
CA GLY A 212 11.69 -5.15 3.61
C GLY A 212 12.79 -5.38 4.65
N ILE A 213 12.52 -5.18 5.93
CA ILE A 213 13.43 -5.48 7.04
C ILE A 213 12.66 -6.03 8.24
N TRP A 214 13.22 -6.99 8.97
CA TRP A 214 12.60 -7.62 10.14
C TRP A 214 13.62 -7.87 11.26
N ASP A 215 13.13 -8.28 12.43
CA ASP A 215 13.93 -8.44 13.66
C ASP A 215 14.71 -7.17 14.04
N VAL A 216 14.04 -6.02 13.95
CA VAL A 216 14.55 -4.70 14.36
C VAL A 216 13.56 -4.02 15.29
N ASP A 217 14.04 -3.17 16.19
CA ASP A 217 13.19 -2.38 17.10
C ASP A 217 12.80 -1.01 16.51
N SER A 218 13.65 -0.49 15.62
CA SER A 218 13.43 0.77 14.92
C SER A 218 14.06 0.78 13.53
N LEU A 219 13.66 1.76 12.72
CA LEU A 219 14.12 1.98 11.36
C LEU A 219 14.48 3.46 11.18
N SER A 220 15.75 3.73 10.89
CA SER A 220 16.19 5.07 10.48
C SER A 220 15.96 5.27 8.99
N VAL A 221 15.33 6.39 8.64
CA VAL A 221 14.98 6.79 7.27
C VAL A 221 15.51 8.20 7.03
N THR A 222 16.38 8.36 6.03
CA THR A 222 16.88 9.65 5.57
C THR A 222 16.39 9.91 4.15
N SER A 223 15.75 11.05 3.90
CA SER A 223 15.37 11.49 2.55
C SER A 223 16.56 12.13 1.84
N ASP A 224 16.84 11.69 0.61
CA ASP A 224 18.02 12.12 -0.15
C ASP A 224 17.68 13.12 -1.27
N THR A 225 16.39 13.40 -1.47
CA THR A 225 15.90 14.39 -2.44
C THR A 225 14.69 15.15 -1.90
N PRO A 226 14.42 16.39 -2.36
CA PRO A 226 13.23 17.14 -1.95
C PRO A 226 11.95 16.48 -2.46
N GLY A 227 10.88 16.54 -1.67
CA GLY A 227 9.58 15.97 -2.03
C GLY A 227 9.58 14.45 -2.08
N THR A 228 10.44 13.80 -1.29
CA THR A 228 10.48 12.34 -1.16
C THR A 228 9.24 11.86 -0.42
N GLU A 229 8.52 10.91 -1.00
CA GLU A 229 7.30 10.34 -0.43
C GLU A 229 7.51 8.86 -0.15
N ILE A 230 7.26 8.43 1.08
CA ILE A 230 7.56 7.08 1.56
C ILE A 230 6.34 6.51 2.27
N LEU A 231 5.95 5.30 1.87
CA LEU A 231 4.97 4.47 2.57
C LEU A 231 5.71 3.39 3.36
N LEU A 232 5.54 3.39 4.67
CA LEU A 232 5.98 2.31 5.56
C LEU A 232 4.81 1.40 5.86
N MET A 233 4.97 0.09 5.63
CA MET A 233 3.99 -0.94 5.94
C MET A 233 4.59 -1.89 6.97
N GLU A 234 4.25 -1.72 8.24
CA GLU A 234 4.59 -2.66 9.30
C GLU A 234 3.57 -3.80 9.30
N VAL A 235 4.05 -5.05 9.20
CA VAL A 235 3.22 -6.25 9.13
C VAL A 235 3.85 -7.41 9.93
N PRO A 236 3.05 -8.34 10.44
CA PRO A 236 3.58 -9.51 11.14
C PRO A 236 4.31 -10.45 10.19
N MET A 237 5.47 -10.94 10.61
CA MET A 237 6.26 -11.93 9.85
C MET A 237 5.72 -13.36 10.01
N LYS A 238 4.85 -13.59 11.00
CA LYS A 238 4.09 -14.82 11.24
C LYS A 238 2.65 -14.44 11.52
N PHE A 239 1.71 -14.99 10.75
CA PHE A 239 0.30 -14.61 10.77
C PHE A 239 -0.59 -15.78 10.36
#